data_AF-A0A3M0WPC9-F1
#
_entry.id   AF-A0A3M0WPC9-F1
#
_cell.length_a   1.000
_cell.length_b   1.000
_cell.length_c   1.000
_cell.angle_alpha   90.00
_cell.angle_beta   90.00
_cell.angle_gamma   90.00
#
_symmetry.space_group_name_H-M   'P 1'
#
loop_
_entity.id
_entity.type
_entity.pdbx_description
1 polymer ?
#
loop_
_entity_poly.entity_id
_entity_poly.type
_entity_poly.pdbx_seq_one_letter_code
_entity_poly.pdbx_strand_id
1 'polypeptide(L)'
;MNKKEQIENEIEKTLQLFENAERLEPDPHFVTRVEAVIREEENEKFVFSLFLKPAFYIVLFLLNFTSAYFYLTDGNNSLESSTNSELVEVFTNDFNISNSSLNLLNIQ
;
A
#
# COMPACT_ATOMS: atom_id res chain seq x y z
N MET A 1 12.28 64.65 -33.51
CA MET A 1 12.51 63.21 -33.74
C MET A 1 11.19 62.48 -33.58
N ASN A 2 10.87 61.60 -34.52
CA ASN A 2 9.57 60.93 -34.61
C ASN A 2 9.59 59.67 -33.72
N LYS A 3 8.56 59.43 -32.91
CA LYS A 3 8.54 58.30 -31.93
C LYS A 3 8.74 56.93 -32.60
N LYS A 4 8.27 56.79 -33.85
CA LYS A 4 8.44 55.58 -34.66
C LYS A 4 9.91 55.24 -34.91
N GLU A 5 10.71 56.26 -35.19
CA GLU A 5 12.13 56.15 -35.53
C GLU A 5 12.97 55.72 -34.31
N GLN A 6 12.58 56.13 -33.10
CA GLN A 6 13.19 55.66 -31.86
C GLN A 6 12.91 54.18 -31.58
N ILE A 7 11.68 53.72 -31.87
CA ILE A 7 11.29 52.34 -31.67
C ILE A 7 12.02 51.41 -32.64
N GLU A 8 12.11 51.78 -33.92
CA GLU A 8 12.90 51.01 -34.91
C GLU A 8 14.38 50.90 -34.50
N ASN A 9 14.96 52.00 -34.00
CA ASN A 9 16.36 52.00 -33.55
C ASN A 9 16.59 51.10 -32.31
N GLU A 10 15.67 51.11 -31.34
CA GLU A 10 15.74 50.21 -30.17
C GLU A 10 15.58 48.74 -30.56
N ILE A 11 14.68 48.43 -31.50
CA ILE A 11 14.49 47.07 -32.02
C ILE A 11 15.75 46.58 -32.71
N GLU A 12 16.33 47.39 -33.60
CA GLU A 12 17.54 47.05 -34.36
C GLU A 12 18.75 46.85 -33.43
N LYS A 13 18.88 47.71 -32.41
CA LYS A 13 19.92 47.59 -31.38
C LYS A 13 19.78 46.31 -30.57
N THR A 14 18.55 45.90 -30.26
CA THR A 14 18.28 44.65 -29.55
C THR A 14 18.60 43.44 -30.43
N LEU A 15 18.23 43.48 -31.72
CA LEU A 15 18.52 42.39 -32.67
C LEU A 15 20.03 42.19 -32.84
N GLN A 16 20.79 43.28 -32.96
CA GLN A 16 22.24 43.23 -33.07
C GLN A 16 22.91 42.63 -31.83
N LEU A 17 22.34 42.83 -30.63
CA LEU A 17 22.86 42.19 -29.41
C LEU A 17 22.65 40.67 -29.43
N PHE A 18 21.58 40.16 -30.05
CA PHE A 18 21.36 38.73 -30.21
C PHE A 18 22.22 38.10 -31.32
N GLU A 19 22.48 38.82 -32.41
CA GLU A 19 23.36 38.34 -33.49
C GLU A 19 24.83 38.30 -33.07
N ASN A 20 25.26 39.28 -32.27
CA ASN A 20 26.62 39.34 -31.74
C ASN A 20 26.77 38.61 -30.40
N ALA A 21 25.70 38.04 -29.85
CA ALA A 21 25.80 37.21 -28.66
C ALA A 21 26.66 35.99 -28.99
N GLU A 22 27.73 35.83 -28.23
CA GLU A 22 28.61 34.67 -28.30
C GLU A 22 27.75 33.41 -28.16
N ARG A 23 27.69 32.59 -29.22
CA ARG A 23 27.01 31.31 -29.16
C ARG A 23 27.76 30.47 -28.15
N LEU A 24 27.19 30.32 -26.96
CA LEU A 24 27.67 29.36 -25.97
C LEU A 24 27.75 28.00 -26.65
N GLU A 25 28.97 27.51 -26.86
CA GLU A 25 29.16 26.16 -27.37
C GLU A 25 28.50 25.20 -26.37
N PRO A 26 27.68 24.26 -26.85
CA PRO A 26 27.05 23.31 -25.96
C PRO A 26 28.15 22.53 -25.23
N ASP A 27 28.09 22.54 -23.90
CA ASP A 27 29.05 21.83 -23.06
C ASP A 27 29.11 20.37 -23.53
N PRO A 28 30.29 19.85 -23.92
CA PRO A 28 30.42 18.50 -24.49
C PRO A 28 30.01 17.40 -23.49
N HIS A 29 29.92 17.72 -22.20
CA HIS A 29 29.48 16.81 -21.14
C HIS A 29 28.04 17.06 -20.70
N PHE A 30 27.29 17.94 -21.36
CA PHE A 30 25.88 18.20 -21.02
C PHE A 30 25.06 16.91 -21.05
N VAL A 31 25.16 16.16 -22.15
CA VAL A 31 24.44 14.89 -22.33
C VAL A 31 24.85 13.88 -21.26
N THR A 32 26.15 13.76 -20.98
CA THR A 32 26.67 12.84 -19.97
C THR A 32 26.17 13.17 -18.57
N ARG A 33 26.09 14.47 -18.20
CA ARG A 33 25.52 14.90 -16.91
C ARG A 33 24.03 14.57 -16.81
N VAL A 34 23.28 14.83 -17.87
CA VAL A 34 21.85 14.52 -17.91
C VAL A 34 21.63 13.01 -17.74
N GLU A 35 22.39 12.19 -18.46
CA GLU A 35 22.30 10.73 -18.33
C GLU A 35 22.74 10.19 -16.97
N ALA A 36 23.71 10.83 -16.32
CA ALA A 36 24.18 10.44 -14.99
C ALA A 36 23.08 10.67 -13.94
N VAL A 37 22.43 11.84 -13.97
CA VAL A 37 21.32 12.18 -13.04
C VAL A 37 20.14 11.22 -13.21
N ILE A 38 19.77 10.89 -14.45
CA ILE A 38 18.67 9.95 -14.73
C ILE A 38 19.01 8.55 -14.19
N ARG A 39 20.26 8.09 -14.38
CA ARG A 39 20.69 6.77 -13.89
C ARG A 39 20.80 6.70 -12.37
N GLU A 40 21.23 7.76 -11.70
CA GLU A 40 21.26 7.78 -10.23
C GLU A 40 19.86 7.63 -9.64
N GLU A 41 18.86 8.33 -10.19
CA GLU A 41 17.48 8.23 -9.72
C GLU A 41 16.83 6.84 -9.93
N GLU A 42 17.16 6.14 -11.02
CA GLU A 42 16.62 4.79 -11.27
C GLU A 42 17.20 3.74 -10.31
N ASN A 43 18.49 3.85 -9.99
CA ASN A 43 19.19 2.83 -9.20
C ASN A 43 18.79 2.88 -7.72
N GLU A 44 18.62 4.07 -7.12
CA GLU A 44 18.23 4.17 -5.71
C GLU A 44 16.83 3.63 -5.43
N LYS A 45 15.89 3.80 -6.38
CA LYS A 45 14.50 3.32 -6.24
C LYS A 45 14.39 1.80 -6.40
N PHE A 46 15.30 1.18 -7.17
CA PHE A 46 15.22 -0.24 -7.51
C PHE A 46 15.51 -1.15 -6.31
N VAL A 47 16.59 -0.88 -5.57
CA VAL A 47 17.00 -1.72 -4.42
C VAL A 47 16.02 -1.63 -3.25
N PHE A 48 15.51 -0.44 -2.92
CA PHE A 48 14.51 -0.29 -1.86
C PHE A 48 13.18 -0.98 -2.22
N SER A 49 12.72 -0.85 -3.46
CA SER A 49 11.49 -1.51 -3.92
C SER A 49 11.60 -3.04 -3.93
N LEU A 50 12.79 -3.59 -4.22
CA LEU A 50 12.96 -5.04 -4.38
C LEU A 50 12.82 -5.81 -3.07
N PHE A 51 13.23 -5.23 -1.94
CA PHE A 51 13.17 -5.88 -0.62
C PHE A 51 11.99 -5.39 0.23
N LEU A 52 11.59 -4.12 0.13
CA LEU A 52 10.54 -3.56 0.97
C LEU A 52 9.15 -4.09 0.59
N LYS A 53 8.89 -4.28 -0.71
CA LYS A 53 7.62 -4.84 -1.20
C LYS A 53 7.38 -6.27 -0.69
N PRO A 54 8.29 -7.25 -0.89
CA PRO A 54 8.06 -8.60 -0.37
C PRO A 54 7.97 -8.63 1.15
N ALA A 55 8.79 -7.83 1.87
CA ALA A 55 8.70 -7.74 3.32
C ALA A 55 7.33 -7.24 3.79
N PHE A 56 6.78 -6.20 3.13
CA PHE A 56 5.44 -5.69 3.42
C PHE A 56 4.35 -6.76 3.19
N TYR A 57 4.42 -7.49 2.08
CA TYR A 57 3.48 -8.58 1.80
C TYR A 57 3.58 -9.73 2.81
N ILE A 58 4.79 -10.08 3.26
CA ILE A 58 4.98 -11.10 4.30
C ILE A 58 4.35 -10.66 5.61
N VAL A 59 4.58 -9.41 6.03
CA VAL A 59 3.97 -8.86 7.25
C VAL A 59 2.45 -8.86 7.15
N LEU A 60 1.91 -8.42 6.02
CA LEU A 60 0.46 -8.39 5.79
C LEU A 60 -0.13 -9.81 5.78
N PHE A 61 0.55 -10.77 5.16
CA PHE A 61 0.16 -12.17 5.16
C PHE A 61 0.15 -12.75 6.58
N LEU A 62 1.23 -12.54 7.35
CA LEU A 62 1.31 -13.02 8.73
C LEU A 62 0.22 -12.41 9.60
N LEU A 63 -0.07 -11.11 9.47
CA LEU A 63 -1.12 -10.44 10.22
C LEU A 63 -2.51 -11.01 9.90
N ASN A 64 -2.80 -11.27 8.62
CA ASN A 64 -4.05 -11.90 8.22
C ASN A 64 -4.12 -13.35 8.71
N PHE A 65 -3.02 -14.10 8.62
CA PHE A 65 -2.96 -15.49 9.07
C PHE A 65 -3.15 -15.60 10.59
N THR A 66 -2.47 -14.77 11.38
CA THR A 66 -2.66 -14.77 12.85
C THR A 66 -4.08 -14.37 13.21
N SER A 67 -4.64 -13.36 12.55
CA SER A 67 -6.02 -12.92 12.78
C SER A 67 -7.03 -14.04 12.47
N ALA A 68 -6.85 -14.73 11.34
CA ALA A 68 -7.68 -15.89 10.97
C ALA A 68 -7.49 -17.05 11.96
N TYR A 69 -6.25 -17.32 12.38
CA TYR A 69 -5.95 -18.37 13.36
C TYR A 69 -6.61 -18.09 14.72
N PHE A 70 -6.51 -16.86 15.23
CA PHE A 70 -7.18 -16.44 16.45
C PHE A 70 -8.69 -16.54 16.32
N TYR A 71 -9.27 -16.06 15.23
CA TYR A 71 -10.71 -16.15 14.97
C TYR A 71 -11.22 -17.61 14.97
N LEU A 72 -10.49 -18.52 14.32
CA LEU A 72 -10.85 -19.94 14.25
C LEU A 72 -10.60 -20.67 15.58
N THR A 73 -9.59 -20.25 16.35
CA THR A 73 -9.25 -20.89 17.64
C THR A 73 -10.16 -20.41 18.77
N ASP A 74 -10.54 -19.14 18.81
CA ASP A 74 -11.53 -18.61 19.76
C ASP A 74 -12.92 -19.21 19.52
N GLY A 75 -13.24 -19.55 18.27
CA GLY A 75 -14.46 -20.30 17.93
C GLY A 75 -14.55 -21.69 18.57
N ASN A 76 -13.42 -22.31 18.95
CA ASN A 76 -13.38 -23.65 19.51
C ASN A 76 -13.26 -23.69 21.04
N ASN A 77 -13.02 -22.55 21.72
CA ASN A 77 -12.71 -22.54 23.14
C ASN A 77 -13.81 -21.99 24.07
N SER A 78 -14.94 -21.47 23.56
CA SER A 78 -16.02 -21.04 24.46
C SER A 78 -17.43 -20.80 23.87
N LEU A 79 -17.78 -21.31 22.68
CA LEU A 79 -19.11 -21.02 22.10
C LEU A 79 -20.06 -22.21 21.86
N GLU A 80 -19.69 -23.45 22.23
CA GLU A 80 -20.57 -24.61 21.99
C GLU A 80 -20.99 -25.42 23.24
N SER A 81 -20.48 -25.08 24.43
CA SER A 81 -20.81 -25.85 25.65
C SER A 81 -21.89 -25.23 26.54
N SER A 82 -22.12 -23.91 26.49
CA SER A 82 -23.06 -23.25 27.41
C SER A 82 -24.51 -23.36 26.95
N THR A 83 -24.78 -23.16 25.65
CA THR A 83 -26.14 -23.17 25.12
C THR A 83 -26.76 -24.57 25.14
N ASN A 84 -25.97 -25.61 24.86
CA ASN A 84 -26.43 -26.99 24.90
C ASN A 84 -26.68 -27.47 26.33
N SER A 85 -25.83 -27.07 27.29
CA SER A 85 -26.04 -27.40 28.70
C SER A 85 -27.28 -26.71 29.27
N GLU A 86 -27.49 -25.44 28.94
CA GLU A 86 -28.65 -24.66 29.40
C GLU A 86 -29.95 -25.16 28.77
N LEU A 87 -29.95 -25.50 27.48
CA LEU A 87 -31.10 -26.13 26.82
C LEU A 87 -31.41 -27.50 27.43
N VAL A 88 -30.41 -28.35 27.66
CA VAL A 88 -30.60 -29.65 28.30
C VAL A 88 -31.15 -29.49 29.73
N GLU A 89 -30.67 -28.52 30.48
CA GLU A 89 -31.15 -28.21 31.84
C GLU A 89 -32.61 -27.74 31.82
N VAL A 90 -32.97 -26.84 30.93
CA VAL A 90 -34.37 -26.37 30.75
C VAL A 90 -35.28 -27.52 30.31
N PHE A 91 -34.87 -28.35 29.33
CA PHE A 91 -35.66 -29.51 28.90
C PHE A 91 -35.81 -30.56 30.00
N THR A 92 -34.78 -30.82 30.80
CA THR A 92 -34.83 -31.80 31.89
C THR A 92 -35.74 -31.32 33.02
N ASN A 93 -35.71 -30.02 33.32
CA ASN A 93 -36.54 -29.39 34.33
C ASN A 93 -38.02 -29.30 33.90
N ASP A 94 -38.29 -28.96 32.64
CA ASP A 94 -39.65 -28.81 32.11
C ASP A 94 -40.36 -30.15 31.90
N PHE A 95 -39.62 -31.21 31.55
CA PHE A 95 -40.20 -32.53 31.29
C PHE A 95 -39.98 -33.56 32.42
N ASN A 96 -39.37 -33.15 33.54
CA ASN A 96 -39.04 -34.01 34.71
C ASN A 96 -38.44 -35.37 34.29
N ILE A 97 -37.56 -35.34 33.29
CA ILE A 97 -37.01 -36.54 32.68
C ILE A 97 -35.92 -37.07 33.60
N SER A 98 -36.22 -38.16 34.32
CA SER A 98 -35.22 -38.91 35.09
C SER A 98 -34.02 -39.28 34.22
N ASN A 99 -32.81 -39.10 34.74
CA ASN A 99 -31.52 -39.39 34.08
C ASN A 99 -31.42 -40.80 33.44
N SER A 100 -32.27 -41.74 33.87
CA SER A 100 -32.41 -43.07 33.27
C SER A 100 -32.94 -43.07 31.82
N SER A 101 -33.71 -42.06 31.43
CA SER A 101 -34.36 -41.97 30.11
C SER A 101 -33.47 -41.32 29.04
N LEU A 102 -32.48 -40.52 29.46
CA LEU A 102 -31.52 -39.87 28.55
C LEU A 102 -30.54 -40.86 27.90
N ASN A 103 -30.27 -41.99 28.56
CA ASN A 103 -29.44 -43.08 27.99
C ASN A 103 -30.14 -43.87 26.88
N LEU A 104 -31.48 -43.77 26.72
CA LEU A 104 -32.22 -44.46 25.66
C LEU A 104 -32.23 -43.69 24.33
N LEU A 105 -31.89 -42.40 24.35
CA LEU A 105 -31.73 -41.58 23.14
C LEU A 105 -30.30 -41.58 22.61
N ASN A 106 -29.35 -42.12 23.38
CA ASN A 106 -27.99 -42.39 22.93
C ASN A 106 -27.91 -43.81 22.33
N ILE A 107 -28.70 -44.05 21.28
CA ILE A 107 -28.51 -45.21 20.40
C ILE A 107 -27.71 -44.71 19.19
N GLN A 108 -26.61 -45.42 19.00
CA GLN A 108 -25.56 -45.31 17.99
C GLN A 108 -26.03 -45.02 16.56
#